data_AF-A0AAN7KJQ0-F1
#
_entry.id   AF-A0AAN7KJQ0-F1
#
_cell.length_a   1.000
_cell.length_b   1.000
_cell.length_c   1.000
_cell.angle_alpha   90.00
_cell.angle_beta   90.00
_cell.angle_gamma   90.00
#
_symmetry.space_group_name_H-M   'P 1'
#
loop_
_entity.id
_entity.type
_entity.pdbx_description
1 polymer ?
#
loop_
_entity_poly.entity_id
_entity_poly.type
_entity_poly.pdbx_seq_one_letter_code
_entity_poly.pdbx_strand_id
1 'polypeptide(L)'
;MAADGEALIRILEDQTKDAARHQLETLRSILQHNAGASYLRPFLGCREPVADLEIYRRLVPLSCYDDYANHINRMADGASGDGDGAILSVDPLVCFFYR
;
A
#
# COMPACT_ATOMS: atom_id res chain seq x y z
N MET A 1 -1.42 17.98 -30.57
CA MET A 1 -2.45 17.02 -30.11
C MET A 1 -2.14 15.56 -30.46
N ALA A 2 -1.49 15.22 -31.58
CA ALA A 2 -1.12 13.82 -31.89
C ALA A 2 0.01 13.24 -31.00
N ALA A 3 0.93 14.09 -30.52
CA ALA A 3 2.05 13.66 -29.68
C ALA A 3 1.64 13.11 -28.31
N ASP A 4 0.48 13.54 -27.79
CA ASP A 4 -0.03 13.13 -26.49
C ASP A 4 -0.62 11.70 -26.53
N GLY A 5 -1.35 11.39 -27.62
CA GLY A 5 -1.90 10.04 -27.83
C GLY A 5 -0.82 8.97 -28.02
N GLU A 6 0.23 9.26 -28.79
CA GLU A 6 1.37 8.35 -28.98
C GLU A 6 2.14 8.12 -27.66
N ALA A 7 2.33 9.17 -26.85
CA ALA A 7 2.96 9.04 -25.54
C ALA A 7 2.11 8.19 -24.57
N LEU A 8 0.79 8.40 -24.56
CA LEU A 8 -0.14 7.59 -23.76
C LEU A 8 -0.12 6.12 -24.16
N ILE A 9 -0.13 5.81 -25.46
CA ILE A 9 -0.07 4.43 -25.95
C ILE A 9 1.22 3.76 -25.48
N ARG A 10 2.37 4.45 -25.58
CA ARG A 10 3.65 3.91 -25.11
C ARG A 10 3.67 3.63 -23.61
N ILE A 11 3.12 4.53 -22.79
CA ILE A 11 3.01 4.28 -21.34
C ILE A 11 2.16 3.04 -21.07
N LEU A 12 1.06 2.89 -21.81
CA LEU A 12 0.14 1.76 -21.66
C LEU A 12 0.83 0.44 -22.06
N GLU A 13 1.56 0.44 -23.18
CA GLU A 13 2.38 -0.70 -23.61
C GLU A 13 3.46 -1.04 -22.58
N ASP A 14 4.21 -0.06 -22.07
CA ASP A 14 5.27 -0.27 -21.08
C ASP A 14 4.71 -0.82 -19.76
N GLN A 15 3.55 -0.35 -19.32
CA GLN A 15 2.89 -0.82 -18.09
C GLN A 15 2.28 -2.22 -18.24
N THR A 16 1.80 -2.58 -19.43
CA THR A 16 1.08 -3.85 -19.65
C THR A 16 1.99 -4.98 -20.12
N LYS A 17 3.05 -4.67 -20.87
CA LYS A 17 3.99 -5.65 -21.43
C LYS A 17 4.68 -6.50 -20.36
N ASP A 18 4.92 -5.92 -19.19
CA ASP A 18 5.50 -6.62 -18.04
C ASP A 18 4.74 -6.30 -16.74
N ALA A 19 3.44 -6.53 -16.78
CA ALA A 19 2.56 -6.28 -15.63
C ALA A 19 3.03 -7.04 -14.37
N ALA A 20 3.56 -8.26 -14.51
CA ALA A 20 4.00 -9.06 -13.36
C ALA A 20 5.17 -8.41 -12.61
N ARG A 21 6.19 -7.92 -13.34
CA ARG A 21 7.31 -7.19 -12.72
C ARG A 21 6.83 -5.89 -12.08
N HIS A 22 6.00 -5.11 -12.77
CA HIS A 22 5.46 -3.85 -12.23
C HIS A 22 4.64 -4.05 -10.96
N GLN A 23 3.80 -5.09 -10.91
CA GLN A 23 3.04 -5.46 -9.72
C GLN A 23 3.96 -5.83 -8.55
N LEU A 24 5.01 -6.60 -8.82
CA LEU A 24 5.99 -6.97 -7.80
C LEU A 24 6.73 -5.74 -7.28
N GLU A 25 7.26 -4.89 -8.17
CA GLU A 25 7.95 -3.64 -7.81
C GLU A 25 7.06 -2.70 -7.01
N THR A 26 5.78 -2.59 -7.40
CA THR A 26 4.78 -1.80 -6.68
C THR A 26 4.55 -2.34 -5.27
N LEU A 27 4.36 -3.66 -5.12
CA LEU A 27 4.26 -4.29 -3.79
C LEU A 27 5.51 -4.00 -2.95
N ARG A 28 6.71 -4.11 -3.53
CA ARG A 28 7.96 -3.80 -2.82
C ARG A 28 7.97 -2.35 -2.31
N SER A 29 7.61 -1.41 -3.18
CA SER A 29 7.57 0.02 -2.83
C SER A 29 6.58 0.30 -1.71
N ILE A 30 5.37 -0.27 -1.77
CA ILE A 30 4.34 -0.11 -0.73
C ILE A 30 4.83 -0.65 0.61
N LEU A 31 5.43 -1.85 0.63
CA LEU A 31 5.90 -2.48 1.86
C LEU A 31 7.10 -1.76 2.45
N GLN A 32 8.03 -1.28 1.62
CA GLN A 32 9.18 -0.49 2.07
C GLN A 32 8.75 0.84 2.68
N HIS A 33 7.82 1.54 2.02
CA HIS A 33 7.31 2.84 2.48
C HIS A 33 6.50 2.69 3.77
N ASN A 34 5.67 1.65 3.88
CA ASN A 34 4.73 1.47 4.98
C ASN A 34 5.17 0.45 6.04
N ALA A 35 6.43 0.00 6.03
CA ALA A 35 6.91 -1.02 6.98
C ALA A 35 6.67 -0.63 8.45
N GLY A 36 6.69 0.67 8.76
CA GLY A 36 6.45 1.21 10.10
C GLY A 36 4.97 1.40 10.47
N ALA A 37 4.03 1.15 9.54
CA ALA A 37 2.61 1.29 9.83
C ALA A 37 2.16 0.24 10.85
N SER A 38 1.34 0.68 11.80
CA SER A 38 0.82 -0.16 12.89
C SER A 38 0.10 -1.40 12.38
N TYR A 39 -0.51 -1.33 11.21
CA TYR A 39 -1.15 -2.47 10.57
C TYR A 39 -0.17 -3.55 10.10
N LEU A 40 0.94 -3.19 9.47
CA LEU A 40 1.88 -4.18 8.91
C LEU A 40 2.82 -4.76 9.98
N ARG A 41 3.06 -4.03 11.06
CA ARG A 41 4.01 -4.38 12.13
C ARG A 41 3.76 -5.77 12.76
N PRO A 42 2.51 -6.17 13.10
CA PRO A 42 2.24 -7.50 13.67
C PRO A 42 2.53 -8.66 12.71
N PHE A 43 2.40 -8.45 11.40
CA PHE A 43 2.55 -9.50 10.39
C PHE A 43 4.01 -9.64 9.92
N LEU A 44 4.71 -8.53 9.73
CA LEU A 44 6.06 -8.51 9.16
C LEU A 44 7.15 -8.40 10.24
N GLY A 45 6.80 -7.99 11.47
CA GLY A 45 7.73 -7.77 12.56
C GLY A 45 8.75 -6.65 12.26
N CYS A 46 9.92 -6.72 12.87
CA CYS A 46 11.07 -5.85 12.57
C CYS A 46 11.95 -6.38 11.42
N ARG A 47 11.47 -7.36 10.65
CA ARG A 47 12.23 -7.82 9.49
C ARG A 47 12.19 -6.67 8.50
N GLU A 48 13.37 -6.17 8.08
CA GLU A 48 13.42 -5.32 6.90
C GLU A 48 12.59 -6.02 5.81
N PRO A 49 11.75 -5.27 5.06
CA PRO A 49 10.92 -5.86 4.04
C PRO A 49 11.84 -6.39 2.94
N VAL A 50 12.33 -7.61 3.12
CA VAL A 50 12.60 -8.50 2.01
C VAL A 50 11.23 -8.66 1.39
N ALA A 51 10.95 -7.80 0.42
CA ALA A 51 9.69 -7.71 -0.28
C ALA A 51 9.55 -8.94 -1.19
N ASP A 52 9.34 -10.06 -0.50
CA ASP A 52 9.10 -11.37 -1.00
C ASP A 52 7.58 -11.55 -1.01
N LEU A 53 7.06 -11.68 -2.23
CA LEU A 53 5.64 -11.88 -2.49
C LEU A 53 5.07 -13.06 -1.71
N GLU A 54 5.85 -14.13 -1.56
CA GLU A 54 5.40 -15.35 -0.89
C GLU A 54 5.35 -15.17 0.62
N ILE A 55 6.25 -14.37 1.19
CA ILE A 55 6.20 -13.98 2.60
C ILE A 55 4.98 -13.10 2.85
N TYR A 56 4.74 -12.08 2.02
CA TYR A 56 3.57 -11.22 2.14
C TYR A 56 2.27 -12.02 2.08
N ARG A 57 2.12 -12.88 1.06
CA ARG A 57 0.95 -13.75 0.88
C ARG A 57 0.71 -14.71 2.04
N ARG A 58 1.78 -15.16 2.70
CA ARG A 58 1.68 -16.11 3.81
C ARG A 58 1.38 -15.42 5.14
N LEU A 59 1.89 -14.21 5.36
CA LEU A 59 1.83 -13.54 6.66
C LEU A 59 0.68 -12.51 6.77
N VAL A 60 0.33 -11.84 5.67
CA VAL A 60 -0.72 -10.82 5.67
C VAL A 60 -2.05 -11.46 5.27
N PRO A 61 -3.08 -11.41 6.14
CA PRO A 61 -4.36 -12.06 5.85
C PRO A 61 -5.13 -11.33 4.76
N LEU A 62 -5.86 -12.09 3.95
CA LEU A 62 -6.92 -11.53 3.12
C LEU A 62 -7.98 -10.93 4.04
N SER A 63 -8.28 -9.65 3.84
CA SER A 63 -9.12 -8.87 4.76
C SER A 63 -10.27 -8.21 4.01
N CYS A 64 -11.34 -7.91 4.73
CA CYS A 64 -12.49 -7.14 4.29
C CYS A 64 -12.51 -5.75 4.96
N TYR A 65 -13.52 -4.93 4.67
CA TYR A 65 -13.62 -3.58 5.25
C TYR A 65 -13.69 -3.61 6.78
N ASP A 66 -14.43 -4.57 7.36
CA ASP A 66 -14.67 -4.64 8.81
C ASP A 66 -13.38 -4.85 9.61
N ASP A 67 -12.38 -5.51 9.02
CA ASP A 67 -11.05 -5.70 9.62
C ASP A 67 -10.28 -4.36 9.77
N TYR A 68 -10.60 -3.38 8.93
CA TYR A 68 -9.97 -2.06 8.93
C TYR A 68 -10.85 -0.96 9.56
N ALA A 69 -12.14 -1.22 9.79
CA ALA A 69 -13.09 -0.20 10.24
C ALA A 69 -12.62 0.54 11.50
N ASN A 70 -12.03 -0.18 12.47
CA ASN A 70 -11.48 0.46 13.66
C ASN A 70 -10.28 1.37 13.35
N HIS A 71 -9.36 0.93 12.50
CA HIS A 71 -8.21 1.73 12.06
C HIS A 71 -8.67 2.99 11.32
N ILE A 72 -9.67 2.86 10.45
CA ILE A 72 -10.28 3.94 9.69
C ILE A 72 -10.95 4.96 10.62
N ASN A 73 -11.75 4.50 11.58
CA ASN A 73 -12.39 5.38 12.57
C ASN A 73 -11.35 6.14 13.41
N ARG A 74 -10.30 5.44 13.88
CA ARG A 74 -9.18 6.09 14.59
C ARG A 74 -8.54 7.20 13.75
N MET A 75 -8.28 6.94 12.46
CA MET A 75 -7.73 7.95 11.55
C MET A 75 -8.70 9.12 11.34
N ALA A 76 -10.02 8.86 11.27
CA ALA A 76 -11.05 9.90 11.16
C ALA A 76 -11.14 10.78 12.41
N ASP A 77 -10.94 10.19 13.59
CA ASP A 77 -10.90 10.90 14.88
C ASP A 77 -9.58 11.69 15.08
N GLY A 78 -8.67 11.65 14.10
CA GLY A 78 -7.38 12.34 14.16
C GLY A 78 -6.34 11.61 15.02
N ALA A 79 -6.55 10.34 15.33
CA ALA A 79 -5.58 9.55 16.09
C ALA A 79 -4.37 9.19 15.22
N SER A 80 -3.18 9.41 15.79
CA SER A 80 -1.97 8.69 15.41
C SER A 80 -2.06 7.24 15.94
N GLY A 81 -1.21 6.34 15.46
CA GLY A 81 -1.16 4.92 15.84
C GLY A 81 -0.87 4.67 17.32
N ASP A 82 -0.43 3.45 17.64
CA ASP A 82 -0.07 3.11 19.02
C ASP A 82 1.31 3.73 19.32
N GLY A 83 1.31 4.94 19.89
CA GLY A 83 2.44 5.87 19.88
C GLY A 83 2.37 6.82 18.68
N ASP A 84 3.32 7.74 18.52
CA ASP A 84 3.38 8.72 17.42
C ASP A 84 3.58 8.11 16.01
N GLY A 85 3.17 6.86 15.80
CA GLY A 85 3.37 6.09 14.57
C GLY A 85 2.18 6.15 13.61
N ALA A 86 2.42 5.82 12.36
CA ALA A 86 1.40 5.69 11.33
C ALA A 86 0.44 4.49 11.58
N ILE A 87 -0.84 4.62 11.21
CA ILE A 87 -1.84 3.53 11.34
C ILE A 87 -1.79 2.59 10.14
N LEU A 88 -2.25 3.07 8.97
CA LEU A 88 -2.30 2.30 7.71
C LEU A 88 -1.21 2.72 6.71
N SER A 89 -0.86 4.01 6.70
CA SER A 89 0.15 4.60 5.81
C SER A 89 1.00 5.60 6.57
N VAL A 90 2.28 5.69 6.22
CA VAL A 90 3.16 6.76 6.71
C VAL A 90 2.79 8.13 6.14
N ASP A 91 2.11 8.13 5.00
CA ASP A 91 1.58 9.36 4.41
C ASP A 91 0.30 9.78 5.14
N PRO A 92 0.11 11.10 5.39
CA PRO A 92 -1.06 11.60 6.07
C PRO A 92 -2.33 11.34 5.27
N LEU A 93 -3.42 11.02 5.97
CA LEU A 93 -4.72 10.86 5.34
C LEU A 93 -5.22 12.21 4.83
N VAL A 94 -5.41 12.31 3.52
CA VAL A 94 -5.90 13.54 2.87
C VAL A 94 -7.43 13.64 2.90
N CYS A 95 -8.12 12.54 2.58
CA CYS A 95 -9.57 12.48 2.59
C CYS A 95 -10.09 11.04 2.61
N PHE A 96 -11.38 10.89 2.91
CA PHE A 96 -12.13 9.66 2.65
C PHE A 96 -12.93 9.83 1.35
N PHE A 97 -12.72 8.93 0.39
CA PHE A 97 -13.52 8.89 -0.84
C PHE A 97 -14.83 8.14 -0.56
N TYR A 98 -15.94 8.88 -0.48
CA TYR A 98 -17.27 8.30 -0.44
C TYR A 98 -17.76 8.03 -1.87
N ARG A 99 -18.41 6.88 -2.06
CA ARG A 99 -19.12 6.56 -3.30
C ARG A 99 -20.45 7.32 -3.38
#